data_AF-A0A2J8W2C8-F1
#
_entry.id   AF-A0A2J8W2C8-F1
#
_cell.length_a   1.000
_cell.length_b   1.000
_cell.length_c   1.000
_cell.angle_alpha   90.00
_cell.angle_beta   90.00
_cell.angle_gamma   90.00
#
_symmetry.space_group_name_H-M   'P 1'
#
loop_
_entity.id
_entity.type
_entity.pdbx_description
1 polymer ?
#
loop_
_entity_poly.entity_id
_entity_poly.type
_entity_poly.pdbx_seq_one_letter_code
_entity_poly.pdbx_strand_id
1 'polypeptide(L)'
;MGFNLTFHLSYKFRLLLLLTLCLTVVGWATSNYFVSAIQEIPKAKEFMANFHKTLTLGKGKTLTNEASTKKAELDNCPSVSPYLRGQSKLIFKPDLTLEEVQAENPKVSRGRYRPEKCKALQRVAILVPHRNREKHLMYLLEHLHPFLQRQQLDYGIYVIHQAGGKKFNRAKLLNVGYLEALKQENWDCFIFHDVDLVPENDFNLYKCEEHPKHLVVGRNSTGYRLRYSGYFGGVTALSREQFFKVNGFSNNYWGWGGEDDDLRLRVELHKMKISRPLPEVGKYTMVFHTRDKGNEVNAER
;
A
#
# COMPACT_ATOMS: atom_id res chain seq x y z
N MET A 1 -39.38 -64.93 19.00
CA MET A 1 -38.38 -64.71 20.06
C MET A 1 -37.27 -63.83 19.50
N GLY A 2 -37.30 -62.53 19.79
CA GLY A 2 -36.24 -61.60 19.38
C GLY A 2 -35.16 -61.53 20.46
N PHE A 3 -33.93 -61.92 20.11
CA PHE A 3 -32.76 -61.74 20.97
C PHE A 3 -32.23 -60.32 20.81
N ASN A 4 -32.43 -59.47 21.82
CA ASN A 4 -31.71 -58.21 21.96
C ASN A 4 -30.39 -58.48 22.68
N LEU A 5 -29.28 -58.40 21.95
CA LEU A 5 -27.93 -58.56 22.51
C LEU A 5 -27.37 -57.17 22.87
N THR A 6 -27.44 -56.79 24.13
CA THR A 6 -26.86 -55.54 24.64
C THR A 6 -25.37 -55.73 24.94
N PHE A 7 -24.50 -55.26 24.04
CA PHE A 7 -23.06 -55.20 24.27
C PHE A 7 -22.70 -54.05 25.25
N HIS A 8 -22.46 -54.38 26.51
CA HIS A 8 -21.83 -53.46 27.47
C HIS A 8 -20.33 -53.35 27.20
N LEU A 9 -19.96 -52.49 26.26
CA LEU A 9 -18.56 -52.13 26.00
C LEU A 9 -17.97 -51.38 27.21
N SER A 10 -16.89 -51.91 27.79
CA SER A 10 -16.17 -51.29 28.92
C SER A 10 -15.76 -49.85 28.60
N TYR A 11 -15.87 -48.95 29.58
CA TYR A 11 -15.50 -47.53 29.47
C TYR A 11 -14.10 -47.33 28.89
N LYS A 12 -13.14 -48.20 29.24
CA LYS A 12 -11.76 -48.16 28.73
C LYS A 12 -11.70 -48.36 27.21
N PHE A 13 -12.56 -49.22 26.65
CA PHE A 13 -12.59 -49.48 25.22
C PHE A 13 -13.25 -48.32 24.45
N ARG A 14 -14.28 -47.67 25.02
CA ARG A 14 -14.87 -46.46 24.45
C ARG A 14 -13.89 -45.29 24.43
N LEU A 15 -13.08 -45.14 25.48
CA LEU A 15 -12.04 -44.12 25.54
C LEU A 15 -10.93 -44.37 24.52
N LEU A 16 -10.53 -45.64 24.34
CA LEU A 16 -9.54 -46.02 23.32
C LEU A 16 -10.05 -45.70 21.91
N LEU A 17 -11.32 -46.03 21.61
CA LEU A 17 -11.97 -45.69 20.35
C LEU A 17 -11.98 -44.18 20.09
N LEU A 18 -12.34 -43.38 21.09
CA LEU A 18 -12.33 -41.91 20.98
C LEU A 18 -10.93 -41.36 20.72
N LEU A 19 -9.90 -41.86 21.42
CA LEU A 19 -8.52 -41.45 21.19
C LEU A 19 -8.06 -41.82 19.77
N THR A 20 -8.37 -43.02 19.28
CA THR A 20 -8.03 -43.41 17.92
C THR A 20 -8.75 -42.53 16.88
N LEU A 21 -10.03 -42.21 17.11
CA LEU A 21 -10.80 -41.32 16.24
C LEU A 21 -10.17 -39.92 16.20
N CYS A 22 -9.84 -39.34 17.35
CA CYS A 22 -9.18 -38.04 17.43
C CYS A 22 -7.83 -38.03 16.69
N LEU A 23 -7.00 -39.07 16.86
CA LEU A 23 -5.72 -39.17 16.16
C LEU A 23 -5.90 -39.27 14.64
N THR A 24 -6.90 -40.03 14.17
CA THR A 24 -7.20 -40.11 12.73
C THR A 24 -7.70 -38.78 12.15
N VAL A 25 -8.54 -38.04 12.89
CA VAL A 25 -9.05 -36.72 12.46
C VAL A 25 -7.92 -35.69 12.42
N VAL A 26 -7.05 -35.67 13.43
CA VAL A 26 -5.88 -34.78 13.46
C VAL A 26 -4.91 -35.14 12.33
N GLY A 27 -4.62 -36.42 12.12
CA GLY A 27 -3.77 -36.87 11.00
C GLY A 27 -4.35 -36.52 9.62
N TRP A 28 -5.67 -36.64 9.46
CA TRP A 28 -6.36 -36.26 8.22
C TRP A 28 -6.34 -34.74 7.99
N ALA A 29 -6.59 -33.95 9.04
CA ALA A 29 -6.51 -32.49 8.96
C ALA A 29 -5.10 -32.02 8.62
N THR A 30 -4.06 -32.51 9.32
CA THR A 30 -2.68 -32.12 9.07
C THR A 30 -2.21 -32.54 7.69
N SER A 31 -2.61 -33.72 7.20
CA SER A 31 -2.31 -34.16 5.84
C SER A 31 -2.95 -33.26 4.77
N ASN A 32 -4.22 -32.88 4.92
CA ASN A 32 -4.90 -31.99 3.96
C ASN A 32 -4.30 -30.58 3.95
N TYR A 33 -3.92 -30.04 5.11
CA TYR A 33 -3.22 -28.77 5.20
C TYR A 33 -1.84 -28.84 4.55
N PHE A 34 -1.09 -29.93 4.76
CA PHE A 34 0.24 -30.10 4.18
C PHE A 34 0.19 -30.30 2.66
N VAL A 35 -0.77 -31.07 2.16
CA VAL A 35 -1.02 -31.25 0.71
C VAL A 35 -1.40 -29.92 0.07
N SER A 36 -2.30 -29.14 0.69
CA SER A 36 -2.65 -27.79 0.22
C SER A 36 -1.44 -26.86 0.18
N ALA A 37 -0.59 -26.88 1.21
CA ALA A 37 0.63 -26.08 1.26
C ALA A 37 1.66 -26.50 0.18
N ILE A 38 1.82 -27.81 -0.04
CA ILE A 38 2.68 -28.36 -1.09
C ILE A 38 2.19 -27.98 -2.50
N GLN A 39 0.89 -27.76 -2.70
CA GLN A 39 0.36 -27.39 -4.02
C GLN A 39 0.44 -25.89 -4.31
N GLU A 40 0.41 -25.04 -3.28
CA GLU A 40 0.53 -23.58 -3.41
C GLU A 40 1.99 -23.11 -3.62
N ILE A 41 2.96 -23.78 -3.01
CA ILE A 41 4.39 -23.41 -3.15
C ILE A 41 4.91 -23.51 -4.61
N PRO A 42 4.63 -24.58 -5.38
CA PRO A 42 5.00 -24.70 -6.79
C PRO A 42 4.31 -23.64 -7.65
N LYS A 43 3.03 -23.35 -7.42
CA LYS A 43 2.28 -22.34 -8.16
C LYS A 43 2.86 -20.94 -7.96
N ALA A 44 3.23 -20.60 -6.73
CA ALA A 44 3.90 -19.33 -6.43
C ALA A 44 5.28 -19.25 -7.10
N LYS A 45 6.04 -20.36 -7.12
CA LYS A 45 7.36 -20.43 -7.76
C LYS A 45 7.27 -20.33 -9.30
N GLU A 46 6.26 -20.96 -9.90
CA GLU A 46 5.98 -20.89 -11.34
C GLU A 46 5.49 -19.50 -11.76
N PHE A 47 4.61 -18.88 -10.96
CA PHE A 47 4.21 -17.49 -11.14
C PHE A 47 5.43 -16.55 -11.11
N MET A 48 6.33 -16.73 -10.14
CA MET A 48 7.57 -15.95 -10.06
C MET A 48 8.50 -16.17 -11.26
N ALA A 49 8.64 -17.40 -11.73
CA ALA A 49 9.44 -17.72 -12.92
C ALA A 49 8.86 -17.08 -14.19
N ASN A 50 7.53 -17.14 -14.36
CA ASN A 50 6.85 -16.53 -15.48
C ASN A 50 6.89 -14.99 -15.42
N PHE A 51 6.80 -14.41 -14.22
CA PHE A 51 6.94 -12.97 -14.01
C PHE A 51 8.35 -12.48 -14.35
N HIS A 52 9.40 -13.18 -13.88
CA HIS A 52 10.78 -12.89 -14.26
C HIS A 52 11.02 -13.07 -15.76
N LYS A 53 10.47 -14.12 -16.38
CA LYS A 53 10.57 -14.35 -17.82
C LYS A 53 9.92 -13.22 -18.62
N THR A 54 8.78 -12.70 -18.17
CA THR A 54 8.08 -11.58 -18.80
C THR A 54 8.88 -10.28 -18.69
N LEU A 55 9.50 -10.02 -17.53
CA LEU A 55 10.44 -8.90 -17.34
C LEU A 55 11.68 -9.01 -18.25
N THR A 56 12.21 -10.21 -18.46
CA THR A 56 13.34 -10.42 -19.38
C THR A 56 12.96 -10.28 -20.85
N LEU A 57 11.75 -10.73 -21.23
CA LEU A 57 11.26 -10.66 -22.61
C LEU A 57 10.88 -9.22 -23.00
N GLY A 58 10.38 -8.42 -22.06
CA GLY A 58 10.13 -6.98 -22.25
C GLY A 58 11.40 -6.14 -22.45
N LYS A 59 12.59 -6.70 -22.16
CA LYS A 59 13.89 -6.04 -22.35
C LYS A 59 14.51 -6.32 -23.74
N GLY A 60 13.92 -7.20 -24.54
CA GLY A 60 14.47 -7.64 -25.82
C GLY A 60 13.51 -7.43 -26.98
N LYS A 61 13.26 -6.17 -27.38
CA LYS A 61 12.86 -5.77 -28.74
C LYS A 61 12.66 -4.24 -28.86
N THR A 62 13.77 -3.50 -28.85
CA THR A 62 13.89 -2.24 -29.60
C THR A 62 15.36 -2.02 -29.93
N LEU A 63 15.81 -2.60 -31.05
CA LEU A 63 17.05 -2.21 -31.71
C LEU A 63 16.64 -1.48 -33.00
N THR A 64 16.47 -0.17 -32.89
CA THR A 64 16.53 0.75 -34.02
C THR A 64 17.73 1.66 -33.77
N ASN A 65 18.67 1.61 -34.70
CA ASN A 65 19.88 2.42 -34.72
C ASN A 65 19.50 3.92 -34.69
N GLU A 66 19.74 4.59 -33.55
CA GLU A 66 19.78 6.05 -33.49
C GLU A 66 21.18 6.48 -33.07
N ALA A 67 21.68 7.46 -33.82
CA ALA A 67 23.00 8.04 -33.68
C ALA A 67 23.26 8.48 -32.22
N SER A 68 24.39 8.02 -31.69
CA SER A 68 24.89 8.33 -30.35
C SER A 68 25.25 9.82 -30.22
N THR A 69 24.25 10.66 -29.99
CA THR A 69 24.45 11.93 -29.28
C THR A 69 24.75 11.54 -27.83
N LYS A 70 26.00 11.68 -27.39
CA LYS A 70 26.39 11.47 -25.98
C LYS A 70 25.60 12.44 -25.11
N LYS A 71 24.42 12.04 -24.65
CA LYS A 71 23.66 12.77 -23.63
C LYS A 71 24.52 12.70 -22.36
N ALA A 72 25.01 13.84 -21.89
CA ALA A 72 25.76 13.90 -20.65
C ALA A 72 24.96 13.19 -19.55
N GLU A 73 25.57 12.20 -18.91
CA GLU A 73 24.92 11.43 -17.86
C GLU A 73 24.72 12.36 -16.66
N LEU A 74 23.45 12.56 -16.28
CA LEU A 74 23.11 13.46 -15.17
C LEU A 74 23.57 12.84 -13.85
N ASP A 75 24.18 13.65 -13.00
CA ASP A 75 24.50 13.27 -11.62
C ASP A 75 23.23 12.92 -10.83
N ASN A 76 23.38 12.11 -9.78
CA ASN A 76 22.30 11.81 -8.86
C ASN A 76 21.84 13.06 -8.10
N CYS A 77 20.53 13.17 -7.84
CA CYS A 77 20.01 14.21 -6.95
C CYS A 77 20.59 14.03 -5.53
N PRO A 78 20.78 15.12 -4.77
CA PRO A 78 21.31 15.04 -3.42
C PRO A 78 20.36 14.25 -2.50
N SER A 79 20.92 13.63 -1.45
CA SER A 79 20.17 12.82 -0.48
C SER A 79 19.09 13.61 0.27
N VAL A 80 19.35 14.92 0.45
CA VAL A 80 18.42 15.93 0.94
C VAL A 80 18.29 16.99 -0.14
N SER A 81 17.06 17.21 -0.63
CA SER A 81 16.82 18.22 -1.65
C SER A 81 17.06 19.63 -1.10
N PRO A 82 17.74 20.52 -1.87
CA PRO A 82 17.92 21.91 -1.48
C PRO A 82 16.64 22.75 -1.66
N TYR A 83 15.57 22.16 -2.21
CA TYR A 83 14.31 22.86 -2.49
C TYR A 83 13.25 22.72 -1.39
N LEU A 84 13.53 21.95 -0.33
CA LEU A 84 12.63 21.79 0.81
C LEU A 84 12.44 23.12 1.54
N ARG A 85 11.22 23.37 2.01
CA ARG A 85 10.81 24.64 2.65
C ARG A 85 10.36 24.44 4.09
N GLY A 86 10.15 23.20 4.52
CA GLY A 86 9.59 22.85 5.81
C GLY A 86 8.07 22.99 5.84
N GLN A 87 7.56 23.61 6.90
CA GLN A 87 6.13 23.70 7.14
C GLN A 87 5.43 24.60 6.10
N SER A 88 4.30 24.13 5.59
CA SER A 88 3.44 24.84 4.64
C SER A 88 2.10 25.19 5.30
N LYS A 89 1.62 26.41 5.08
CA LYS A 89 0.25 26.79 5.44
C LYS A 89 -0.69 26.24 4.37
N LEU A 90 -1.61 25.35 4.77
CA LEU A 90 -2.59 24.75 3.86
C LEU A 90 -3.81 25.67 3.72
N ILE A 91 -4.25 25.85 2.47
CA ILE A 91 -5.43 26.64 2.09
C ILE A 91 -6.24 25.78 1.12
N PHE A 92 -7.52 25.60 1.40
CA PHE A 92 -8.41 24.77 0.58
C PHE A 92 -9.44 25.64 -0.14
N LYS A 93 -9.17 25.99 -1.40
CA LYS A 93 -10.04 26.88 -2.19
C LYS A 93 -11.33 26.17 -2.64
N PRO A 94 -12.52 26.63 -2.21
CA PRO A 94 -13.79 25.96 -2.53
C PRO A 94 -14.08 25.79 -4.03
N ASP A 95 -13.55 26.69 -4.85
CA ASP A 95 -13.72 26.79 -6.30
C ASP A 95 -12.55 26.21 -7.12
N LEU A 96 -11.50 25.68 -6.47
CA LEU A 96 -10.37 25.01 -7.14
C LEU A 96 -10.81 24.01 -8.23
N THR A 97 -10.25 24.20 -9.43
CA THR A 97 -10.46 23.40 -10.64
C THR A 97 -9.24 22.55 -11.02
N LEU A 98 -9.42 21.56 -11.90
CA LEU A 98 -8.29 20.73 -12.36
C LEU A 98 -7.36 21.49 -13.29
N GLU A 99 -7.93 22.39 -14.07
CA GLU A 99 -7.22 23.26 -15.02
C GLU A 99 -6.24 24.17 -14.28
N GLU A 100 -6.64 24.75 -13.14
CA GLU A 100 -5.76 25.53 -12.27
C GLU A 100 -4.60 24.68 -11.73
N VAL A 101 -4.89 23.48 -11.21
CA VAL A 101 -3.85 22.57 -10.70
C VAL A 101 -2.86 22.19 -11.80
N GLN A 102 -3.34 21.94 -13.02
CA GLN A 102 -2.48 21.65 -14.18
C GLN A 102 -1.65 22.86 -14.59
N ALA A 103 -2.25 24.06 -14.64
CA ALA A 103 -1.57 25.29 -15.01
C ALA A 103 -0.44 25.65 -14.03
N GLU A 104 -0.62 25.40 -12.73
CA GLU A 104 0.41 25.61 -11.70
C GLU A 104 1.53 24.55 -11.75
N ASN A 105 1.32 23.42 -12.44
CA ASN A 105 2.25 22.30 -12.50
C ASN A 105 2.60 21.89 -13.94
N PRO A 106 3.15 22.79 -14.77
CA PRO A 106 3.37 22.55 -16.20
C PRO A 106 4.40 21.44 -16.50
N LYS A 107 5.24 21.09 -15.52
CA LYS A 107 6.22 20.00 -15.64
C LYS A 107 5.64 18.62 -15.36
N VAL A 108 4.41 18.56 -14.86
CA VAL A 108 3.71 17.31 -14.60
C VAL A 108 2.99 16.90 -15.87
N SER A 109 3.28 15.70 -16.36
CA SER A 109 2.61 15.12 -17.54
C SER A 109 1.94 13.82 -17.15
N ARG A 110 0.61 13.72 -17.38
CA ARG A 110 -0.19 12.51 -17.04
C ARG A 110 0.02 12.04 -15.59
N GLY A 111 0.16 12.97 -14.65
CA GLY A 111 0.41 12.66 -13.23
C GLY A 111 1.81 12.15 -12.90
N ARG A 112 2.76 12.25 -13.85
CA ARG A 112 4.17 11.88 -13.71
C ARG A 112 5.06 13.13 -13.70
N TYR A 113 6.16 13.04 -12.96
CA TYR A 113 7.23 14.03 -12.97
C TYR A 113 8.56 13.35 -12.67
N ARG A 114 9.65 13.88 -13.24
CA ARG A 114 11.02 13.55 -12.87
C ARG A 114 11.89 14.82 -12.88
N PRO A 115 12.91 14.95 -12.03
CA PRO A 115 13.81 16.10 -12.06
C PRO A 115 14.58 16.16 -13.39
N GLU A 116 14.75 17.36 -13.94
CA GLU A 116 15.44 17.59 -15.22
C GLU A 116 16.96 17.73 -15.06
N LYS A 117 17.41 18.17 -13.87
CA LYS A 117 18.80 18.55 -13.60
C LYS A 117 19.63 17.47 -12.91
N CYS A 118 18.99 16.39 -12.47
CA CYS A 118 19.64 15.29 -11.77
C CYS A 118 18.79 14.02 -11.87
N LYS A 119 19.41 12.86 -11.65
CA LYS A 119 18.73 11.58 -11.58
C LYS A 119 18.14 11.36 -10.18
N ALA A 120 16.82 11.20 -10.09
CA ALA A 120 16.15 10.93 -8.82
C ALA A 120 16.70 9.64 -8.17
N LEU A 121 16.87 9.65 -6.85
CA LEU A 121 17.39 8.51 -6.10
C LEU A 121 16.40 7.34 -5.99
N GLN A 122 15.10 7.62 -6.09
CA GLN A 122 14.04 6.62 -6.07
C GLN A 122 12.93 7.01 -7.04
N ARG A 123 12.36 5.99 -7.70
CA ARG A 123 11.07 6.08 -8.38
C ARG A 123 9.96 5.73 -7.40
N VAL A 124 8.99 6.62 -7.23
CA VAL A 124 7.93 6.51 -6.22
C VAL A 124 6.54 6.49 -6.84
N ALA A 125 5.78 5.41 -6.65
CA ALA A 125 4.36 5.36 -6.98
C ALA A 125 3.52 5.79 -5.78
N ILE A 126 2.67 6.81 -5.94
CA ILE A 126 1.69 7.25 -4.95
C ILE A 126 0.35 6.66 -5.33
N LEU A 127 -0.20 5.79 -4.48
CA LEU A 127 -1.43 5.05 -4.70
C LEU A 127 -2.54 5.63 -3.82
N VAL A 128 -3.55 6.18 -4.48
CA VAL A 128 -4.68 6.86 -3.82
C VAL A 128 -5.96 6.06 -4.09
N PRO A 129 -6.51 5.35 -3.11
CA PRO A 129 -7.79 4.66 -3.25
C PRO A 129 -8.92 5.70 -3.24
N HIS A 130 -9.84 5.63 -4.20
CA HIS A 130 -10.77 6.73 -4.45
C HIS A 130 -12.19 6.26 -4.80
N ARG A 131 -13.19 7.00 -4.31
CA ARG A 131 -14.57 7.00 -4.82
C ARG A 131 -15.33 8.22 -4.29
N ASN A 132 -16.00 8.98 -5.16
CA ASN A 132 -16.88 10.11 -4.81
C ASN A 132 -16.22 11.15 -3.90
N ARG A 133 -14.96 11.48 -4.19
CA ARG A 133 -14.08 12.34 -3.38
C ARG A 133 -13.31 13.34 -4.23
N GLU A 134 -13.93 13.81 -5.31
CA GLU A 134 -13.30 14.63 -6.35
C GLU A 134 -12.69 15.89 -5.76
N LYS A 135 -13.41 16.61 -4.88
CA LYS A 135 -12.87 17.83 -4.25
C LYS A 135 -11.67 17.55 -3.33
N HIS A 136 -11.68 16.44 -2.60
CA HIS A 136 -10.54 16.06 -1.75
C HIS A 136 -9.33 15.71 -2.61
N LEU A 137 -9.55 14.96 -3.69
CA LEU A 137 -8.52 14.64 -4.67
C LEU A 137 -7.93 15.93 -5.26
N MET A 138 -8.75 16.92 -5.58
CA MET A 138 -8.26 18.20 -6.09
C MET A 138 -7.33 18.92 -5.12
N TYR A 139 -7.72 19.04 -3.84
CA TYR A 139 -6.86 19.61 -2.81
C TYR A 139 -5.57 18.82 -2.62
N LEU A 140 -5.66 17.50 -2.70
CA LEU A 140 -4.50 16.65 -2.58
C LEU A 140 -3.53 16.86 -3.75
N LEU A 141 -4.02 16.94 -4.99
CA LEU A 141 -3.19 17.13 -6.19
C LEU A 141 -2.55 18.52 -6.23
N GLU A 142 -3.31 19.58 -5.91
CA GLU A 142 -2.81 20.96 -5.76
C GLU A 142 -1.60 20.98 -4.82
N HIS A 143 -1.69 20.28 -3.70
CA HIS A 143 -0.64 20.25 -2.71
C HIS A 143 0.51 19.30 -3.06
N LEU A 144 0.21 18.05 -3.43
CA LEU A 144 1.22 17.00 -3.61
C LEU A 144 2.12 17.24 -4.80
N HIS A 145 1.63 17.79 -5.91
CA HIS A 145 2.49 18.00 -7.07
C HIS A 145 3.70 18.90 -6.78
N PRO A 146 3.53 20.14 -6.26
CA PRO A 146 4.68 20.97 -5.93
C PRO A 146 5.46 20.42 -4.72
N PHE A 147 4.80 19.74 -3.77
CA PHE A 147 5.44 19.08 -2.63
C PHE A 147 6.44 18.00 -3.08
N LEU A 148 6.02 17.08 -3.95
CA LEU A 148 6.85 15.97 -4.45
C LEU A 148 7.94 16.44 -5.41
N GLN A 149 7.67 17.48 -6.21
CA GLN A 149 8.67 18.13 -7.07
C GLN A 149 9.82 18.71 -6.23
N ARG A 150 9.53 19.38 -5.10
CA ARG A 150 10.57 19.89 -4.19
C ARG A 150 11.37 18.76 -3.55
N GLN A 151 10.83 17.56 -3.41
CA GLN A 151 11.58 16.39 -2.93
C GLN A 151 12.46 15.72 -4.00
N GLN A 152 12.46 16.22 -5.24
CA GLN A 152 13.25 15.71 -6.36
C GLN A 152 13.03 14.21 -6.65
N LEU A 153 11.78 13.76 -6.55
CA LEU A 153 11.39 12.38 -6.85
C LEU A 153 11.10 12.19 -8.35
N ASP A 154 11.41 11.01 -8.90
CA ASP A 154 10.69 10.50 -10.07
C ASP A 154 9.42 9.84 -9.55
N TYR A 155 8.27 10.43 -9.80
CA TYR A 155 7.03 9.95 -9.20
C TYR A 155 5.89 9.82 -10.19
N GLY A 156 4.91 9.03 -9.78
CA GLY A 156 3.62 8.91 -10.44
C GLY A 156 2.49 8.79 -9.45
N ILE A 157 1.41 9.53 -9.68
CA ILE A 157 0.19 9.44 -8.88
C ILE A 157 -0.81 8.55 -9.59
N TYR A 158 -1.28 7.52 -8.89
CA TYR A 158 -2.27 6.56 -9.35
C TYR A 158 -3.52 6.72 -8.50
N VAL A 159 -4.62 7.12 -9.14
CA VAL A 159 -5.93 7.18 -8.50
C VAL A 159 -6.68 5.89 -8.82
N ILE A 160 -6.88 5.05 -7.82
CA ILE A 160 -7.53 3.75 -7.97
C ILE A 160 -9.01 3.90 -7.62
N HIS A 161 -9.81 4.15 -8.65
CA HIS A 161 -11.24 4.36 -8.51
C HIS A 161 -12.01 3.05 -8.33
N GLN A 162 -12.83 2.95 -7.27
CA GLN A 162 -13.75 1.82 -7.10
C GLN A 162 -15.08 2.07 -7.81
N ALA A 163 -15.32 1.34 -8.89
CA ALA A 163 -16.60 1.40 -9.61
C ALA A 163 -17.76 0.80 -8.79
N GLY A 164 -18.96 1.36 -9.02
CA GLY A 164 -20.22 0.87 -8.45
C GLY A 164 -20.48 1.25 -6.99
N GLY A 165 -21.64 0.82 -6.48
CA GLY A 165 -22.17 1.24 -5.17
C GLY A 165 -21.94 0.28 -3.99
N LYS A 166 -21.11 -0.76 -4.16
CA LYS A 166 -20.82 -1.73 -3.07
C LYS A 166 -19.97 -1.09 -1.96
N LYS A 167 -19.79 -1.77 -0.83
CA LYS A 167 -18.89 -1.30 0.24
C LYS A 167 -17.49 -0.99 -0.32
N PHE A 168 -16.89 0.09 0.16
CA PHE A 168 -15.55 0.51 -0.21
C PHE A 168 -14.54 -0.49 0.36
N ASN A 169 -13.48 -0.79 -0.40
CA ASN A 169 -12.40 -1.67 0.04
C ASN A 169 -11.06 -1.01 -0.23
N ARG A 170 -10.63 -0.19 0.72
CA ARG A 170 -9.39 0.58 0.66
C ARG A 170 -8.18 -0.31 0.37
N ALA A 171 -7.97 -1.33 1.19
CA ALA A 171 -6.83 -2.25 1.08
C ALA A 171 -6.76 -2.97 -0.28
N LYS A 172 -7.90 -3.45 -0.80
CA LYS A 172 -7.95 -4.12 -2.10
C LYS A 172 -7.62 -3.16 -3.25
N LEU A 173 -8.08 -1.92 -3.21
CA LEU A 173 -7.73 -0.91 -4.21
C LEU A 173 -6.22 -0.60 -4.19
N LEU A 174 -5.62 -0.54 -3.00
CA LEU A 174 -4.18 -0.34 -2.86
C LEU A 174 -3.37 -1.51 -3.42
N ASN A 175 -3.82 -2.76 -3.21
CA ASN A 175 -3.23 -3.93 -3.86
C ASN A 175 -3.33 -3.86 -5.39
N VAL A 176 -4.49 -3.46 -5.93
CA VAL A 176 -4.68 -3.24 -7.37
C VAL A 176 -3.71 -2.16 -7.88
N GLY A 177 -3.62 -1.03 -7.17
CA GLY A 177 -2.72 0.07 -7.52
C GLY A 177 -1.26 -0.36 -7.59
N TYR A 178 -0.80 -1.17 -6.63
CA TYR A 178 0.55 -1.73 -6.63
C TYR A 178 0.82 -2.56 -7.89
N LEU A 179 -0.08 -3.49 -8.23
CA LEU A 179 0.07 -4.36 -9.39
C LEU A 179 0.00 -3.59 -10.72
N GLU A 180 -0.93 -2.64 -10.85
CA GLU A 180 -1.08 -1.85 -12.09
C GLU A 180 0.06 -0.85 -12.29
N ALA A 181 0.57 -0.23 -11.21
CA ALA A 181 1.70 0.68 -11.30
C ALA A 181 2.97 -0.04 -11.79
N LEU A 182 3.21 -1.27 -11.34
CA LEU A 182 4.35 -2.10 -11.78
C LEU A 182 4.33 -2.45 -13.27
N LYS A 183 3.18 -2.42 -13.93
CA LYS A 183 3.09 -2.62 -15.39
C LYS A 183 3.59 -1.42 -16.19
N GLN A 184 3.64 -0.24 -15.58
CA GLN A 184 4.00 1.00 -16.27
C GLN A 184 5.46 1.40 -16.06
N GLU A 185 6.00 1.12 -14.88
CA GLU A 185 7.38 1.49 -14.53
C GLU A 185 7.90 0.55 -13.44
N ASN A 186 9.21 0.39 -13.38
CA ASN A 186 9.89 -0.36 -12.35
C ASN A 186 10.01 0.49 -11.07
N TRP A 187 8.88 0.80 -10.41
CA TRP A 187 8.79 1.60 -9.18
C TRP A 187 9.55 1.01 -7.99
N ASP A 188 10.43 1.78 -7.36
CA ASP A 188 11.26 1.31 -6.24
C ASP A 188 10.50 1.41 -4.90
N CYS A 189 9.62 2.41 -4.78
CA CYS A 189 8.87 2.73 -3.57
C CYS A 189 7.37 2.93 -3.86
N PHE A 190 6.53 2.52 -2.90
CA PHE A 190 5.08 2.70 -2.96
C PHE A 190 4.60 3.48 -1.73
N ILE A 191 3.89 4.59 -1.98
CA ILE A 191 3.20 5.37 -0.96
C ILE A 191 1.71 5.04 -1.05
N PHE A 192 1.15 4.49 0.01
CA PHE A 192 -0.28 4.24 0.14
C PHE A 192 -0.90 5.43 0.85
N HIS A 193 -1.78 6.17 0.17
CA HIS A 193 -2.12 7.54 0.57
C HIS A 193 -3.63 7.77 0.59
N ASP A 194 -4.18 8.12 1.75
CA ASP A 194 -5.58 8.50 1.88
C ASP A 194 -5.86 9.87 1.27
N VAL A 195 -6.88 9.95 0.42
CA VAL A 195 -7.21 11.14 -0.39
C VAL A 195 -7.47 12.42 0.42
N ASP A 196 -7.82 12.29 1.70
CA ASP A 196 -8.18 13.39 2.59
C ASP A 196 -7.02 13.85 3.49
N LEU A 197 -5.82 13.26 3.40
CA LEU A 197 -4.67 13.60 4.24
C LEU A 197 -3.61 14.40 3.49
N VAL A 198 -3.56 15.71 3.77
CA VAL A 198 -2.59 16.61 3.14
C VAL A 198 -1.39 16.86 4.07
N PRO A 199 -0.13 16.57 3.67
CA PRO A 199 1.04 16.75 4.52
C PRO A 199 1.31 18.23 4.78
N GLU A 200 1.79 18.57 5.98
CA GLU A 200 2.04 19.97 6.37
C GLU A 200 3.50 20.37 6.29
N ASN A 201 4.43 19.44 6.08
CA ASN A 201 5.87 19.73 6.14
C ASN A 201 6.62 18.89 5.11
N ASP A 202 7.32 19.55 4.17
CA ASP A 202 8.01 18.85 3.09
C ASP A 202 9.35 18.21 3.48
N PHE A 203 9.78 18.36 4.74
CA PHE A 203 10.75 17.46 5.37
C PHE A 203 10.18 16.06 5.62
N ASN A 204 8.86 15.85 5.49
CA ASN A 204 8.24 14.54 5.51
C ASN A 204 8.45 13.86 4.15
N LEU A 205 9.61 13.22 3.98
CA LEU A 205 10.03 12.67 2.70
C LEU A 205 9.19 11.45 2.27
N TYR A 206 8.52 11.56 1.12
CA TYR A 206 7.74 10.51 0.47
C TYR A 206 8.66 9.55 -0.29
N LYS A 207 9.53 8.90 0.47
CA LYS A 207 10.50 7.90 0.01
C LYS A 207 10.51 6.70 0.93
N CYS A 208 10.95 5.57 0.41
CA CYS A 208 11.06 4.34 1.17
C CYS A 208 12.45 4.24 1.81
N GLU A 209 12.50 3.59 2.98
CA GLU A 209 13.70 3.37 3.78
C GLU A 209 13.86 1.87 4.04
N GLU A 210 14.88 1.49 4.81
CA GLU A 210 15.14 0.08 5.19
C GLU A 210 13.93 -0.59 5.86
N HIS A 211 13.14 0.20 6.58
CA HIS A 211 11.94 -0.22 7.30
C HIS A 211 10.69 0.46 6.72
N PRO A 212 9.52 -0.22 6.71
CA PRO A 212 8.23 0.40 6.39
C PRO A 212 8.03 1.69 7.19
N LYS A 213 7.64 2.75 6.48
CA LYS A 213 7.51 4.09 7.07
C LYS A 213 6.05 4.45 7.24
N HIS A 214 5.68 4.91 8.42
CA HIS A 214 4.40 5.53 8.68
C HIS A 214 4.59 7.04 8.62
N LEU A 215 4.06 7.67 7.57
CA LEU A 215 4.29 9.07 7.29
C LEU A 215 3.44 9.98 8.19
N VAL A 216 2.31 9.49 8.71
CA VAL A 216 1.36 10.25 9.55
C VAL A 216 1.68 10.06 11.04
N VAL A 217 2.26 11.05 11.70
CA VAL A 217 2.45 11.01 13.16
C VAL A 217 1.28 11.64 13.90
N GLY A 218 0.56 12.56 13.26
CA GLY A 218 -0.65 13.14 13.83
C GLY A 218 -1.39 13.98 12.81
N ARG A 219 -2.70 14.18 13.05
CA ARG A 219 -3.54 15.02 12.21
C ARG A 219 -4.27 16.08 13.01
N ASN A 220 -4.71 17.15 12.35
CA ASN A 220 -5.52 18.21 12.97
C ASN A 220 -6.67 17.64 13.83
N SER A 221 -7.40 16.64 13.34
CA SER A 221 -8.52 15.99 14.05
C SER A 221 -8.12 15.14 15.26
N THR A 222 -6.84 14.84 15.44
CA THR A 222 -6.28 14.14 16.62
C THR A 222 -5.43 15.07 17.50
N GLY A 223 -5.53 16.40 17.30
CA GLY A 223 -4.68 17.36 18.00
C GLY A 223 -3.19 17.17 17.68
N TYR A 224 -2.87 16.72 16.46
CA TYR A 224 -1.53 16.39 15.99
C TYR A 224 -0.80 15.33 16.83
N ARG A 225 -1.55 14.41 17.44
CA ARG A 225 -1.00 13.24 18.14
C ARG A 225 -1.30 11.96 17.39
N LEU A 226 -0.45 10.96 17.59
CA LEU A 226 -0.66 9.63 17.04
C LEU A 226 -1.93 9.05 17.65
N ARG A 227 -2.76 8.43 16.81
CA ARG A 227 -4.08 7.94 17.24
C ARG A 227 -3.99 6.90 18.36
N TYR A 228 -3.04 5.99 18.24
CA TYR A 228 -2.62 4.99 19.23
C TYR A 228 -1.25 4.44 18.81
N SER A 229 -0.52 3.77 19.70
CA SER A 229 0.88 3.33 19.47
C SER A 229 1.05 2.46 18.21
N GLY A 230 0.11 1.54 17.97
CA GLY A 230 0.07 0.65 16.82
C GLY A 230 -0.52 1.26 15.54
N TYR A 231 -0.85 2.56 15.50
CA TYR A 231 -1.52 3.13 14.33
C TYR A 231 -0.60 3.13 13.10
N PHE A 232 -1.08 2.55 12.00
CA PHE A 232 -0.37 2.43 10.71
C PHE A 232 -1.27 2.80 9.51
N GLY A 233 -2.35 3.54 9.76
CA GLY A 233 -3.30 4.00 8.73
C GLY A 233 -2.96 5.38 8.16
N GLY A 234 -3.77 5.87 7.23
CA GLY A 234 -3.55 7.18 6.61
C GLY A 234 -2.55 7.12 5.46
N VAL A 235 -1.27 7.39 5.75
CA VAL A 235 -0.20 7.42 4.75
C VAL A 235 0.99 6.58 5.19
N THR A 236 1.33 5.58 4.39
CA THR A 236 2.47 4.65 4.64
C THR A 236 3.33 4.49 3.40
N ALA A 237 4.61 4.18 3.59
CA ALA A 237 5.55 3.87 2.53
C ALA A 237 6.16 2.48 2.74
N LEU A 238 6.11 1.64 1.70
CA LEU A 238 6.81 0.37 1.67
C LEU A 238 7.57 0.25 0.35
N SER A 239 8.80 -0.23 0.40
CA SER A 239 9.54 -0.59 -0.81
C SER A 239 8.80 -1.70 -1.56
N ARG A 240 9.12 -1.86 -2.84
CA ARG A 240 8.57 -2.96 -3.63
C ARG A 240 8.72 -4.30 -2.94
N GLU A 241 9.93 -4.56 -2.42
CA GLU A 241 10.32 -5.80 -1.76
C GLU A 241 9.61 -5.95 -0.42
N GLN A 242 9.50 -4.88 0.38
CA GLN A 242 8.81 -4.90 1.66
C GLN A 242 7.32 -5.25 1.47
N PHE A 243 6.64 -4.61 0.51
CA PHE A 243 5.23 -4.86 0.24
C PHE A 243 4.99 -6.26 -0.31
N PHE A 244 5.86 -6.72 -1.22
CA PHE A 244 5.82 -8.09 -1.73
C PHE A 244 6.02 -9.12 -0.61
N LYS A 245 7.00 -8.88 0.28
CA LYS A 245 7.35 -9.79 1.37
C LYS A 245 6.20 -10.04 2.33
N VAL A 246 5.36 -9.03 2.60
CA VAL A 246 4.18 -9.15 3.49
C VAL A 246 2.92 -9.65 2.77
N ASN A 247 3.03 -10.00 1.48
CA ASN A 247 1.91 -10.37 0.62
C ASN A 247 0.81 -9.29 0.55
N GLY A 248 1.22 -8.03 0.48
CA GLY A 248 0.33 -6.87 0.41
C GLY A 248 -0.66 -6.72 1.56
N PHE A 249 -1.73 -5.97 1.33
CA PHE A 249 -2.85 -5.83 2.28
C PHE A 249 -3.81 -7.03 2.20
N SER A 250 -4.59 -7.28 3.26
CA SER A 250 -5.76 -8.16 3.19
C SER A 250 -6.86 -7.60 2.28
N ASN A 251 -7.41 -8.44 1.41
CA ASN A 251 -8.52 -8.06 0.51
C ASN A 251 -9.90 -8.16 1.16
N ASN A 252 -9.99 -8.58 2.43
CA ASN A 252 -11.26 -8.98 3.06
C ASN A 252 -11.89 -7.87 3.93
N TYR A 253 -11.22 -6.73 4.10
CA TYR A 253 -11.76 -5.60 4.85
C TYR A 253 -12.70 -4.76 3.96
N TRP A 254 -14.01 -4.94 4.18
CA TRP A 254 -15.06 -4.19 3.49
C TRP A 254 -15.70 -3.17 4.42
N GLY A 255 -15.62 -1.89 4.04
CA GLY A 255 -15.97 -0.76 4.90
C GLY A 255 -14.74 -0.21 5.64
N TRP A 256 -14.99 0.49 6.74
CA TRP A 256 -13.97 1.23 7.47
C TRP A 256 -13.35 0.40 8.60
N GLY A 257 -12.01 0.30 8.57
CA GLY A 257 -11.16 -0.04 9.71
C GLY A 257 -10.64 -1.48 9.76
N GLY A 258 -9.44 -1.62 10.32
CA GLY A 258 -8.78 -2.89 10.63
C GLY A 258 -7.77 -3.35 9.58
N GLU A 259 -7.83 -2.83 8.37
CA GLU A 259 -6.94 -3.22 7.29
C GLU A 259 -5.52 -2.66 7.44
N ASP A 260 -5.39 -1.51 8.11
CA ASP A 260 -4.14 -0.87 8.48
C ASP A 260 -3.46 -1.60 9.65
N ASP A 261 -4.25 -2.02 10.64
CA ASP A 261 -3.82 -2.89 11.73
C ASP A 261 -3.31 -4.25 11.21
N ASP A 262 -4.04 -4.89 10.29
CA ASP A 262 -3.62 -6.14 9.64
C ASP A 262 -2.30 -5.96 8.89
N LEU A 263 -2.12 -4.89 8.11
CA LEU A 263 -0.84 -4.62 7.44
C LEU A 263 0.30 -4.47 8.45
N ARG A 264 0.09 -3.74 9.55
CA ARG A 264 1.11 -3.60 10.60
C ARG A 264 1.50 -4.97 11.15
N LEU A 265 0.54 -5.83 11.47
CA LEU A 265 0.82 -7.16 12.00
C LEU A 265 1.64 -7.99 11.01
N ARG A 266 1.33 -7.93 9.70
CA ARG A 266 2.15 -8.60 8.66
C ARG A 266 3.59 -8.07 8.63
N VAL A 267 3.76 -6.76 8.71
CA VAL A 267 5.09 -6.11 8.77
C VAL A 267 5.89 -6.62 9.98
N GLU A 268 5.27 -6.66 11.15
CA GLU A 268 5.88 -7.13 12.40
C GLU A 268 6.22 -8.63 12.35
N LEU A 269 5.34 -9.47 11.80
CA LEU A 269 5.59 -10.91 11.60
C LEU A 269 6.81 -11.19 10.71
N HIS A 270 7.09 -10.30 9.75
CA HIS A 270 8.28 -10.34 8.92
C HIS A 270 9.50 -9.63 9.53
N LYS A 271 9.47 -9.35 10.85
CA LYS A 271 10.53 -8.75 11.66
C LYS A 271 10.99 -7.37 11.18
N MET A 272 10.12 -6.66 10.46
CA MET A 272 10.36 -5.29 10.05
C MET A 272 9.81 -4.34 11.12
N LYS A 273 10.54 -3.25 11.39
CA LYS A 273 10.09 -2.20 12.30
C LYS A 273 9.31 -1.15 11.52
N ILE A 274 8.48 -0.36 12.19
CA ILE A 274 7.84 0.81 11.60
C ILE A 274 8.65 2.05 11.94
N SER A 275 9.18 2.73 10.93
CA SER A 275 9.81 4.05 11.11
C SER A 275 8.76 5.15 11.03
N ARG A 276 8.98 6.26 11.75
CA ARG A 276 8.14 7.45 11.74
C ARG A 276 9.03 8.69 11.66
N PRO A 277 8.61 9.75 10.95
CA PRO A 277 9.30 11.03 11.01
C PRO A 277 9.16 11.65 12.40
N LEU A 278 9.89 12.74 12.65
CA LEU A 278 9.73 13.53 13.87
C LEU A 278 8.28 14.05 13.98
N PRO A 279 7.70 14.18 15.19
CA PRO A 279 6.31 14.62 15.39
C PRO A 279 5.96 15.97 14.75
N GLU A 280 6.91 16.90 14.67
CA GLU A 280 6.77 18.21 14.01
C GLU A 280 6.82 18.15 12.48
N VAL A 281 7.34 17.05 11.92
CA VAL A 281 7.42 16.79 10.48
C VAL A 281 6.25 15.94 9.99
N GLY A 282 5.85 14.92 10.75
CA GLY A 282 4.80 13.97 10.39
C GLY A 282 3.36 14.47 10.54
N LYS A 283 3.11 15.79 10.45
CA LYS A 283 1.78 16.37 10.62
C LYS A 283 1.01 16.42 9.31
N TYR A 284 -0.28 16.15 9.39
CA TYR A 284 -1.22 16.19 8.28
C TYR A 284 -2.47 16.97 8.66
N THR A 285 -3.03 17.68 7.69
CA THR A 285 -4.39 18.18 7.79
C THR A 285 -5.32 17.18 7.13
N MET A 286 -6.27 16.65 7.90
CA MET A 286 -7.40 15.89 7.39
C MET A 286 -8.45 16.89 6.89
N VAL A 287 -8.74 16.85 5.58
CA VAL A 287 -9.84 17.62 4.99
C VAL A 287 -11.14 17.05 5.55
N PHE A 288 -11.92 17.89 6.23
CA PHE A 288 -13.08 17.43 6.98
C PHE A 288 -14.17 16.85 6.08
N HIS A 289 -14.76 15.74 6.54
CA HIS A 289 -15.92 15.14 5.90
C HIS A 289 -16.74 14.30 6.89
N THR A 290 -18.01 14.09 6.57
CA THR A 290 -18.82 13.07 7.23
C THR A 290 -18.49 11.68 6.66
N ARG A 291 -18.86 10.62 7.36
CA ARG A 291 -18.59 9.26 6.90
C ARG A 291 -19.40 8.95 5.63
N ASP A 292 -18.72 8.39 4.62
CA ASP A 292 -19.36 8.08 3.35
C ASP A 292 -20.29 6.87 3.43
N LYS A 293 -21.36 6.91 2.64
CA LYS A 293 -22.19 5.74 2.35
C LYS A 293 -21.34 4.65 1.71
N GLY A 294 -21.45 3.42 2.21
CA GLY A 294 -20.62 2.29 1.79
C GLY A 294 -19.24 2.27 2.43
N ASN A 295 -18.96 3.15 3.40
CA ASN A 295 -17.76 3.11 4.25
C ASN A 295 -18.14 3.04 5.74
N GLU A 296 -19.18 2.25 6.05
CA GLU A 296 -19.63 1.99 7.42
C GLU A 296 -18.55 1.22 8.20
N VAL A 297 -18.63 1.21 9.55
CA VAL A 297 -17.63 0.49 10.36
C VAL A 297 -17.72 -0.98 10.00
N ASN A 298 -16.56 -1.59 9.73
CA ASN A 298 -16.53 -3.03 9.54
C ASN A 298 -16.88 -3.70 10.88
N ALA A 299 -18.01 -4.42 10.91
CA ALA A 299 -18.49 -5.10 12.11
C ALA A 299 -17.64 -6.32 12.49
N GLU A 300 -16.84 -6.81 11.55
CA GLU A 300 -15.95 -7.96 11.70
C GLU A 300 -14.50 -7.55 12.03
N ARG A 301 -14.27 -6.27 12.40
CA ARG A 301 -12.96 -5.75 12.80
C ARG A 301 -12.47 -6.35 14.11
#